data_AF-A0A6B1KQT2-F1
#
_entry.id   AF-A0A6B1KQT2-F1
#
_cell.length_a   1.000
_cell.length_b   1.000
_cell.length_c   1.000
_cell.angle_alpha   90.00
_cell.angle_beta   90.00
_cell.angle_gamma   90.00
#
_symmetry.space_group_name_H-M   'P 1'
#
loop_
_entity.id
_entity.type
_entity.pdbx_description
1 polymer ?
#
loop_
_entity_poly.entity_id
_entity_poly.type
_entity_poly.pdbx_seq_one_letter_code
_entity_poly.pdbx_strand_id
1 'polypeptide(L)'
;MSAPLSVLQKAERLQAEARRLNDGEKGEEEARRISERISVLHNQLMALQRRLRIARSLMAQPAAGDIDLSGLDTGLAAFTRQCEGGLPPNAAFTRASTAVQKVADRIAHDSQEAWRQWTQAQLAALQMARQAMLSLQDQARAKALHQDLTKTARADVDAAVITLFANAHAELAELLDSAPPPPEGLQMLLDRLASGTALLLSDITDEEIALLRRVDLDADLEVRRRRT
;
A
#
# COMPACT_ATOMS: atom_id res chain seq x y z
N MET A 1 5.03 23.59 -27.12
CA MET A 1 4.61 23.99 -25.75
C MET A 1 5.73 23.61 -24.80
N SER A 2 6.47 24.58 -24.27
CA SER A 2 7.61 24.31 -23.39
C SER A 2 7.11 23.72 -22.07
N ALA A 3 7.55 22.52 -21.73
CA ALA A 3 7.25 21.90 -20.45
C ALA A 3 7.75 22.82 -19.31
N PRO A 4 6.95 23.05 -18.26
CA PRO A 4 7.41 23.79 -17.10
C PRO A 4 8.62 23.05 -16.50
N LEU A 5 9.74 23.76 -16.36
CA LEU A 5 10.93 23.25 -15.68
C LEU A 5 10.51 22.73 -14.30
N SER A 6 10.81 21.47 -14.00
CA SER A 6 10.47 20.91 -12.69
C SER A 6 11.24 21.67 -11.60
N VAL A 7 10.70 21.71 -10.36
CA VAL A 7 11.33 22.37 -9.20
C VAL A 7 12.82 22.00 -9.09
N LEU A 8 13.15 20.74 -9.39
CA LEU A 8 14.51 20.21 -9.40
C LEU A 8 15.41 20.88 -10.44
N GLN A 9 14.96 20.97 -11.69
CA GLN A 9 15.76 21.60 -12.77
C GLN A 9 16.03 23.07 -12.48
N LYS A 10 15.09 23.76 -11.83
CA LYS A 10 15.28 25.16 -11.42
C LYS A 10 16.23 25.27 -10.22
N ALA A 11 16.17 24.33 -9.27
CA ALA A 11 17.12 24.24 -8.17
C ALA A 11 18.56 23.97 -8.66
N GLU A 12 18.75 23.04 -9.61
CA GLU A 12 20.06 22.73 -10.20
C GLU A 12 20.67 23.93 -10.93
N ARG A 13 19.86 24.68 -11.68
CA ARG A 13 20.31 25.94 -12.32
C ARG A 13 20.76 26.99 -11.30
N LEU A 14 20.05 27.10 -10.18
CA LEU A 14 20.44 28.01 -9.10
C LEU A 14 21.73 27.57 -8.41
N GLN A 15 21.98 26.26 -8.29
CA GLN A 15 23.26 25.75 -7.79
C GLN A 15 24.42 26.15 -8.70
N ALA A 16 24.23 26.04 -10.02
CA ALA A 16 25.23 26.45 -11.00
C ALA A 16 25.49 27.96 -10.94
N GLU A 17 24.45 28.78 -10.80
CA GLU A 17 24.57 30.24 -10.70
C GLU A 17 25.21 30.68 -9.38
N ALA A 18 24.86 30.04 -8.26
CA ALA A 18 25.48 30.31 -6.95
C ALA A 18 26.99 29.99 -6.95
N ARG A 19 27.41 28.93 -7.65
CA ARG A 19 28.84 28.60 -7.84
C ARG A 19 29.56 29.63 -8.71
N ARG A 20 28.85 30.29 -9.63
CA ARG A 20 29.41 31.31 -10.53
C ARG A 20 29.59 32.66 -9.85
N LEU A 21 28.73 33.02 -8.90
CA LEU A 21 28.76 34.30 -8.17
C LEU A 21 29.80 34.35 -7.03
N ASN A 22 30.76 33.42 -7.02
CA ASN A 22 31.70 33.20 -5.92
C ASN A 22 32.86 34.21 -5.87
N ASP A 23 32.55 35.49 -5.66
CA ASP A 23 33.52 36.56 -5.41
C ASP A 23 33.43 37.01 -3.93
N GLY A 24 34.23 36.39 -3.06
CA GLY A 24 34.43 36.77 -1.64
C GLY A 24 33.69 35.91 -0.59
N GLU A 25 34.06 36.09 0.68
CA GLU A 25 33.60 35.29 1.84
C GLU A 25 32.07 35.25 2.01
N LYS A 26 31.38 36.37 1.73
CA LYS A 26 29.90 36.44 1.73
C LYS A 26 29.26 35.65 0.58
N GLY A 27 29.94 35.53 -0.56
CA GLY A 27 29.52 34.71 -1.68
C GLY A 27 29.62 33.21 -1.34
N GLU A 28 30.70 32.82 -0.65
CA GLU A 28 30.90 31.43 -0.20
C GLU A 28 29.84 30.99 0.82
N GLU A 29 29.54 31.81 1.82
CA GLU A 29 28.50 31.51 2.83
C GLU A 29 27.12 31.35 2.17
N GLU A 30 26.78 32.23 1.24
CA GLU A 30 25.51 32.21 0.54
C GLU A 30 25.41 31.00 -0.41
N ALA A 31 26.49 30.65 -1.09
CA ALA A 31 26.57 29.46 -1.94
C ALA A 31 26.46 28.15 -1.14
N ARG A 32 27.08 28.06 0.04
CA ARG A 32 26.89 26.93 0.97
C ARG A 32 25.46 26.82 1.44
N ARG A 33 24.86 27.93 1.91
CA ARG A 33 23.45 28.00 2.35
C ARG A 33 22.51 27.46 1.26
N ILE A 34 22.67 27.93 0.02
CA ILE A 34 21.81 27.51 -1.08
C ILE A 34 22.01 26.03 -1.42
N SER A 35 23.25 25.56 -1.44
CA SER A 35 23.57 24.15 -1.72
C SER A 35 22.94 23.19 -0.71
N GLU A 36 22.97 23.53 0.58
CA GLU A 36 22.30 22.75 1.63
C GLU A 36 20.78 22.73 1.43
N ARG A 37 20.17 23.88 1.12
CA ARG A 37 18.72 23.96 0.92
C ARG A 37 18.25 23.22 -0.33
N ILE A 38 19.03 23.26 -1.39
CA ILE A 38 18.78 22.47 -2.61
C ILE A 38 18.84 20.99 -2.30
N SER A 39 19.83 20.55 -1.52
CA SER A 39 19.94 19.14 -1.10
C SER A 39 18.71 18.68 -0.31
N VAL A 40 18.22 19.49 0.63
CA VAL A 40 17.00 19.19 1.39
C VAL A 40 15.78 19.08 0.46
N LEU A 41 15.59 20.06 -0.43
CA LEU A 41 14.46 20.06 -1.37
C LEU A 41 14.53 18.88 -2.35
N HIS A 42 15.73 18.54 -2.83
CA HIS A 42 15.96 17.38 -3.69
C HIS A 42 15.54 16.08 -2.99
N ASN A 43 15.96 15.88 -1.74
CA ASN A 43 15.59 14.68 -0.98
C ASN A 43 14.08 14.56 -0.79
N GLN A 44 13.38 15.67 -0.56
CA GLN A 44 11.92 15.69 -0.45
C GLN A 44 11.22 15.38 -1.78
N LEU A 45 11.73 15.90 -2.90
CA LEU A 45 11.23 15.57 -4.24
C LEU A 45 11.45 14.09 -4.57
N MET A 46 12.60 13.52 -4.20
CA MET A 46 12.86 12.09 -4.35
C MET A 46 11.90 11.25 -3.50
N ALA A 47 11.57 11.69 -2.28
CA ALA A 47 10.56 11.03 -1.45
C ALA A 47 9.18 11.10 -2.10
N LEU A 48 8.77 12.27 -2.60
CA LEU A 48 7.51 12.46 -3.33
C LEU A 48 7.43 11.55 -4.58
N GLN A 49 8.51 11.45 -5.35
CA GLN A 49 8.58 10.56 -6.51
C GLN A 49 8.39 9.08 -6.14
N ARG A 50 8.97 8.63 -5.01
CA ARG A 50 8.73 7.27 -4.50
C ARG A 50 7.26 7.06 -4.14
N ARG A 51 6.64 8.02 -3.43
CA ARG A 51 5.21 7.96 -3.08
C ARG A 51 4.32 7.93 -4.32
N LEU A 52 4.63 8.72 -5.34
CA LEU A 52 3.92 8.70 -6.62
C LEU A 52 4.03 7.36 -7.35
N ARG A 53 5.21 6.72 -7.30
CA ARG A 53 5.39 5.40 -7.89
C ARG A 53 4.49 4.38 -7.17
N ILE A 54 4.46 4.39 -5.85
CA ILE A 54 3.62 3.50 -5.04
C ILE A 54 2.13 3.73 -5.36
N ALA A 55 1.67 4.99 -5.33
CA ALA A 55 0.29 5.34 -5.66
C ALA A 55 -0.11 4.84 -7.06
N ARG A 56 0.73 5.07 -8.07
CA ARG A 56 0.49 4.60 -9.45
C ARG A 56 0.50 3.07 -9.55
N SER A 57 1.41 2.39 -8.86
CA SER A 57 1.44 0.92 -8.82
C SER A 57 0.17 0.34 -8.21
N LEU A 58 -0.40 1.01 -7.20
CA LEU A 58 -1.66 0.59 -6.60
C LEU A 58 -2.85 0.89 -7.52
N MET A 59 -2.92 2.10 -8.11
CA MET A 59 -3.97 2.46 -9.07
C MET A 59 -3.96 1.61 -10.34
N ALA A 60 -2.83 0.98 -10.67
CA ALA A 60 -2.74 0.03 -11.78
C ALA A 60 -3.37 -1.34 -11.45
N GLN A 61 -3.65 -1.62 -10.17
CA GLN A 61 -4.32 -2.87 -9.78
C GLN A 61 -5.82 -2.83 -10.12
N PRO A 62 -6.41 -3.95 -10.55
CA PRO A 62 -7.84 -4.03 -10.79
C PRO A 62 -8.65 -3.67 -9.54
N ALA A 63 -9.71 -2.86 -9.72
CA ALA A 63 -10.61 -2.42 -8.66
C ALA A 63 -9.93 -1.65 -7.50
N ALA A 64 -8.69 -1.17 -7.67
CA ALA A 64 -8.10 -0.21 -6.75
C ALA A 64 -8.80 1.16 -6.90
N GLY A 65 -8.96 1.86 -5.77
CA GLY A 65 -9.49 3.21 -5.76
C GLY A 65 -8.52 4.23 -6.35
N ASP A 66 -9.05 5.36 -6.81
CA ASP A 66 -8.24 6.48 -7.26
C ASP A 66 -7.59 7.21 -6.08
N ILE A 67 -6.31 7.54 -6.21
CA ILE A 67 -5.56 8.35 -5.24
C ILE A 67 -5.44 9.77 -5.77
N ASP A 68 -5.75 10.76 -4.94
CA ASP A 68 -5.68 12.17 -5.35
C ASP A 68 -4.23 12.65 -5.53
N LEU A 69 -3.82 12.75 -6.80
CA LEU A 69 -2.53 13.31 -7.21
C LEU A 69 -2.61 14.81 -7.51
N SER A 70 -3.69 15.50 -7.15
CA SER A 70 -3.81 16.95 -7.35
C SER A 70 -2.78 17.72 -6.52
N GLY A 71 -2.36 18.89 -7.00
CA GLY A 71 -1.48 19.76 -6.23
C GLY A 71 -0.02 19.30 -6.15
N LEU A 72 0.44 18.41 -7.04
CA LEU A 72 1.86 18.08 -7.17
C LEU A 72 2.75 19.30 -7.46
N ASP A 73 2.19 20.29 -8.16
CA ASP A 73 2.85 21.54 -8.46
C ASP A 73 2.66 22.60 -7.35
N THR A 74 2.06 22.24 -6.22
CA THR A 74 1.86 23.17 -5.10
C THR A 74 3.21 23.66 -4.59
N GLY A 75 3.39 24.97 -4.59
CA GLY A 75 4.66 25.60 -4.20
C GLY A 75 5.64 25.81 -5.35
N LEU A 76 5.53 25.09 -6.49
CA LEU A 76 6.39 25.30 -7.66
C LEU A 76 6.22 26.71 -8.24
N ALA A 77 4.98 27.15 -8.47
CA ALA A 77 4.73 28.47 -9.05
C ALA A 77 5.15 29.63 -8.12
N ALA A 78 5.04 29.45 -6.81
CA ALA A 78 5.48 30.44 -5.83
C ALA A 78 7.02 30.49 -5.72
N PHE A 79 7.67 29.33 -5.66
CA PHE A 79 9.13 29.21 -5.64
C PHE A 79 9.74 29.76 -6.95
N THR A 80 9.13 29.44 -8.09
CA THR A 80 9.55 29.90 -9.41
C THR A 80 9.61 31.42 -9.49
N ARG A 81 8.55 32.11 -9.02
CA ARG A 81 8.51 33.58 -8.95
C ARG A 81 9.59 34.17 -8.04
N GLN A 82 9.87 33.54 -6.90
CA GLN A 82 10.92 34.00 -5.98
C GLN A 82 12.34 33.87 -6.56
N CYS A 83 12.53 32.99 -7.56
CA CYS A 83 13.81 32.82 -8.24
C CYS A 83 14.02 33.78 -9.42
N GLU A 84 12.96 34.48 -9.88
CA GLU A 84 13.06 35.43 -11.00
C GLU A 84 13.80 36.72 -10.59
N GLY A 85 13.78 37.05 -9.30
CA GLY A 85 14.49 38.20 -8.72
C GLY A 85 15.93 37.91 -8.26
N GLY A 86 16.49 36.72 -8.55
CA GLY A 86 17.81 36.30 -8.10
C GLY A 86 17.77 35.12 -7.13
N LEU A 87 18.74 35.07 -6.20
CA LEU A 87 18.87 33.96 -5.25
C LEU A 87 17.71 33.97 -4.23
N PRO A 88 16.95 32.87 -4.09
CA PRO A 88 15.76 32.86 -3.25
C PRO A 88 16.12 32.94 -1.74
N PRO A 89 15.28 33.62 -0.94
CA PRO A 89 15.46 33.69 0.50
C PRO A 89 15.18 32.34 1.18
N ASN A 90 15.69 32.14 2.40
CA ASN A 90 15.42 30.93 3.20
C ASN A 90 13.93 30.59 3.30
N ALA A 91 13.09 31.62 3.49
CA ALA A 91 11.65 31.44 3.60
C ALA A 91 11.03 30.83 2.33
N ALA A 92 11.60 31.07 1.14
CA ALA A 92 11.12 30.48 -0.11
C ALA A 92 11.44 28.97 -0.15
N PHE A 93 12.66 28.57 0.22
CA PHE A 93 13.03 27.15 0.35
C PHE A 93 12.18 26.44 1.39
N THR A 94 12.02 27.01 2.59
CA THR A 94 11.20 26.42 3.65
C THR A 94 9.77 26.21 3.18
N ARG A 95 9.14 27.21 2.55
CA ARG A 95 7.77 27.07 2.03
C ARG A 95 7.66 26.00 0.95
N ALA A 96 8.61 25.95 0.00
CA ALA A 96 8.62 24.92 -1.03
C ALA A 96 8.80 23.52 -0.44
N SER A 97 9.75 23.36 0.48
CA SER A 97 9.99 22.13 1.22
C SER A 97 8.76 21.66 2.00
N THR A 98 8.12 22.55 2.75
CA THR A 98 6.89 22.24 3.49
C THR A 98 5.75 21.86 2.56
N ALA A 99 5.61 22.53 1.40
CA ALA A 99 4.58 22.19 0.42
C ALA A 99 4.80 20.78 -0.19
N VAL A 100 6.03 20.47 -0.61
CA VAL A 100 6.40 19.15 -1.15
C VAL A 100 6.18 18.06 -0.10
N GLN A 101 6.62 18.29 1.14
CA GLN A 101 6.44 17.34 2.23
C GLN A 101 4.96 17.08 2.52
N LYS A 102 4.13 18.13 2.61
CA LYS A 102 2.69 18.00 2.86
C LYS A 102 2.00 17.16 1.78
N VAL A 103 2.35 17.36 0.51
CA VAL A 103 1.80 16.57 -0.60
C VAL A 103 2.29 15.13 -0.53
N ALA A 104 3.57 14.90 -0.23
CA ALA A 104 4.14 13.57 -0.08
C ALA A 104 3.48 12.78 1.06
N ASP A 105 3.24 13.43 2.21
CA ASP A 105 2.58 12.82 3.37
C ASP A 105 1.11 12.50 3.09
N ARG A 106 0.39 13.40 2.40
CA ARG A 106 -0.99 13.13 1.96
C ARG A 106 -1.04 11.92 1.04
N ILE A 107 -0.23 11.89 -0.02
CA ILE A 107 -0.19 10.75 -0.95
C ILE A 107 0.18 9.46 -0.21
N ALA A 108 1.11 9.50 0.73
CA ALA A 108 1.48 8.33 1.53
C ALA A 108 0.31 7.81 2.37
N HIS A 109 -0.42 8.72 3.02
CA HIS A 109 -1.61 8.39 3.80
C HIS A 109 -2.71 7.78 2.91
N ASP A 110 -3.08 8.48 1.84
CA ASP A 110 -4.12 8.04 0.89
C ASP A 110 -3.75 6.69 0.25
N SER A 111 -2.48 6.48 -0.08
CA SER A 111 -1.99 5.19 -0.61
C SER A 111 -2.15 4.06 0.41
N GLN A 112 -1.87 4.32 1.68
CA GLN A 112 -2.01 3.31 2.74
C GLN A 112 -3.49 3.01 3.05
N GLU A 113 -4.38 4.00 2.95
CA GLU A 113 -5.83 3.79 3.07
C GLU A 113 -6.37 2.97 1.90
N ALA A 114 -6.05 3.36 0.67
CA ALA A 114 -6.43 2.63 -0.54
C ALA A 114 -5.90 1.19 -0.50
N TRP A 115 -4.68 0.97 -0.01
CA TRP A 115 -4.09 -0.35 0.16
C TRP A 115 -4.90 -1.24 1.11
N ARG A 116 -5.26 -0.71 2.29
CA ARG A 116 -6.05 -1.46 3.27
C ARG A 116 -7.44 -1.82 2.73
N GLN A 117 -8.10 -0.88 2.07
CA GLN A 117 -9.42 -1.11 1.46
C GLN A 117 -9.35 -2.14 0.34
N TRP A 118 -8.39 -2.00 -0.57
CA TRP A 118 -8.22 -2.90 -1.71
C TRP A 118 -7.88 -4.32 -1.25
N THR A 119 -6.89 -4.49 -0.37
CA THR A 119 -6.52 -5.83 0.13
C THR A 119 -7.65 -6.50 0.91
N GLN A 120 -8.41 -5.74 1.70
CA GLN A 120 -9.60 -6.25 2.39
C GLN A 120 -10.67 -6.74 1.40
N ALA A 121 -10.95 -5.96 0.34
CA ALA A 121 -11.90 -6.36 -0.69
C ALA A 121 -11.44 -7.61 -1.45
N GLN A 122 -10.16 -7.68 -1.81
CA GLN A 122 -9.57 -8.84 -2.49
C GLN A 122 -9.63 -10.11 -1.63
N LEU A 123 -9.34 -10.00 -0.33
CA LEU A 123 -9.44 -11.13 0.60
C LEU A 123 -10.89 -11.58 0.81
N ALA A 124 -11.83 -10.64 0.92
CA ALA A 124 -13.25 -10.96 1.10
C ALA A 124 -13.89 -11.61 -0.14
N ALA A 125 -13.34 -11.37 -1.33
CA ALA A 125 -13.81 -11.97 -2.58
C ALA A 125 -13.35 -13.43 -2.76
N LEU A 126 -12.38 -13.91 -2.00
CA LEU A 126 -11.88 -15.28 -2.11
C LEU A 126 -12.90 -16.29 -1.57
N GLN A 127 -13.16 -17.34 -2.33
CA GLN A 127 -14.08 -18.42 -1.96
C GLN A 127 -13.40 -19.43 -1.03
N MET A 128 -13.05 -19.00 0.19
CA MET A 128 -12.24 -19.80 1.12
C MET A 128 -12.83 -21.17 1.48
N ALA A 129 -14.16 -21.37 1.43
CA ALA A 129 -14.75 -22.71 1.62
C ALA A 129 -14.29 -23.74 0.56
N ARG A 130 -13.88 -23.31 -0.64
CA ARG A 130 -13.31 -24.21 -1.65
C ARG A 130 -12.00 -24.84 -1.21
N GLN A 131 -11.30 -24.24 -0.24
CA GLN A 131 -10.06 -24.80 0.29
C GLN A 131 -10.28 -26.23 0.77
N ALA A 132 -11.37 -26.52 1.48
CA ALA A 132 -11.66 -27.86 1.98
C ALA A 132 -11.88 -28.90 0.86
N MET A 133 -12.14 -28.46 -0.37
CA MET A 133 -12.36 -29.34 -1.52
C MET A 133 -11.06 -29.67 -2.27
N LEU A 134 -9.93 -29.09 -1.85
CA LEU A 134 -8.63 -29.32 -2.45
C LEU A 134 -7.97 -30.61 -1.93
N SER A 135 -6.93 -31.08 -2.63
CA SER A 135 -6.04 -32.12 -2.12
C SER A 135 -5.33 -31.66 -0.84
N LEU A 136 -4.91 -32.56 0.06
CA LEU A 136 -4.22 -32.18 1.30
C LEU A 136 -2.97 -31.31 1.06
N GLN A 137 -2.23 -31.58 -0.01
CA GLN A 137 -1.07 -30.78 -0.40
C GLN A 137 -1.48 -29.36 -0.80
N ASP A 138 -2.52 -29.24 -1.61
CA ASP A 138 -3.04 -27.95 -2.08
C ASP A 138 -3.74 -27.17 -0.97
N GLN A 139 -4.38 -27.86 -0.02
CA GLN A 139 -4.91 -27.24 1.20
C GLN A 139 -3.81 -26.56 2.01
N ALA A 140 -2.68 -27.25 2.22
CA ALA A 140 -1.53 -26.69 2.92
C ALA A 140 -0.95 -25.47 2.18
N ARG A 141 -0.84 -25.55 0.85
CA ARG A 141 -0.40 -24.43 0.01
C ARG A 141 -1.37 -23.25 0.08
N ALA A 142 -2.67 -23.48 -0.06
CA ALA A 142 -3.70 -22.46 0.04
C ALA A 142 -3.67 -21.75 1.39
N LYS A 143 -3.51 -22.52 2.47
CA LYS A 143 -3.36 -21.98 3.84
C LYS A 143 -2.13 -21.09 3.98
N ALA A 144 -0.98 -21.50 3.42
CA ALA A 144 0.24 -20.71 3.44
C ALA A 144 0.07 -19.40 2.64
N LEU A 145 -0.45 -19.46 1.42
CA LEU A 145 -0.74 -18.28 0.60
C LEU A 145 -1.69 -17.31 1.31
N HIS A 146 -2.76 -17.81 1.94
CA HIS A 146 -3.70 -16.98 2.68
C HIS A 146 -3.03 -16.30 3.90
N GLN A 147 -2.15 -17.00 4.62
CA GLN A 147 -1.36 -16.42 5.71
C GLN A 147 -0.41 -15.33 5.20
N ASP A 148 0.26 -15.55 4.07
CA ASP A 148 1.14 -14.56 3.47
C ASP A 148 0.36 -13.33 2.98
N LEU A 149 -0.82 -13.50 2.40
CA LEU A 149 -1.70 -12.41 2.00
C LEU A 149 -2.18 -11.58 3.20
N THR A 150 -2.65 -12.23 4.26
CA THR A 150 -3.11 -11.52 5.47
C THR A 150 -1.97 -10.79 6.17
N LYS A 151 -0.75 -11.33 6.15
CA LYS A 151 0.46 -10.65 6.63
C LYS A 151 0.81 -9.44 5.77
N THR A 152 0.82 -9.62 4.45
CA THR A 152 1.18 -8.58 3.47
C THR A 152 0.17 -7.44 3.48
N ALA A 153 -1.12 -7.73 3.62
CA ALA A 153 -2.19 -6.72 3.75
C ALA A 153 -1.99 -5.77 4.95
N ARG A 154 -1.30 -6.21 6.00
CA ARG A 154 -1.02 -5.41 7.20
C ARG A 154 0.27 -4.60 7.11
N ALA A 155 1.10 -4.84 6.10
CA ALA A 155 2.36 -4.14 5.92
C ALA A 155 2.14 -2.70 5.40
N ASP A 156 3.18 -1.88 5.55
CA ASP A 156 3.24 -0.59 4.87
C ASP A 156 3.31 -0.80 3.36
N VAL A 157 2.54 -0.02 2.62
CA VAL A 157 2.43 -0.18 1.18
C VAL A 157 3.70 0.32 0.48
N ASP A 158 4.28 -0.56 -0.31
CA ASP A 158 5.28 -0.22 -1.32
C ASP A 158 5.03 -1.03 -2.61
N ALA A 159 5.82 -0.74 -3.66
CA ALA A 159 5.64 -1.39 -4.95
C ALA A 159 5.91 -2.91 -4.93
N ALA A 160 6.84 -3.36 -4.09
CA ALA A 160 7.17 -4.79 -3.96
C ALA A 160 6.04 -5.52 -3.22
N VAL A 161 5.55 -4.95 -2.12
CA VAL A 161 4.41 -5.43 -1.33
C VAL A 161 3.15 -5.55 -2.19
N ILE A 162 2.84 -4.54 -3.00
CA ILE A 162 1.70 -4.60 -3.94
C ILE A 162 1.84 -5.78 -4.90
N THR A 163 3.03 -5.94 -5.48
CA THR A 163 3.29 -7.01 -6.47
C THR A 163 3.21 -8.40 -5.83
N LEU A 164 3.81 -8.57 -4.64
CA LEU A 164 3.77 -9.82 -3.89
C LEU A 164 2.34 -10.21 -3.52
N PHE A 165 1.55 -9.27 -3.03
CA PHE A 165 0.14 -9.53 -2.70
C PHE A 165 -0.66 -9.89 -3.96
N ALA A 166 -0.54 -9.13 -5.04
CA ALA A 166 -1.28 -9.38 -6.27
C ALA A 166 -0.98 -10.78 -6.84
N ASN A 167 0.30 -11.18 -6.85
CA ASN A 167 0.71 -12.50 -7.31
C ASN A 167 0.19 -13.63 -6.42
N ALA A 168 0.35 -13.50 -5.10
CA ALA A 168 -0.13 -14.51 -4.15
C ALA A 168 -1.67 -14.62 -4.16
N HIS A 169 -2.37 -13.50 -4.40
CA HIS A 169 -3.84 -13.47 -4.51
C HIS A 169 -4.30 -14.17 -5.78
N ALA A 170 -3.68 -13.88 -6.92
CA ALA A 170 -3.97 -14.56 -8.17
C ALA A 170 -3.71 -16.07 -8.08
N GLU A 171 -2.58 -16.47 -7.49
CA GLU A 171 -2.23 -17.88 -7.27
C GLU A 171 -3.25 -18.58 -6.36
N LEU A 172 -3.65 -17.95 -5.26
CA LEU A 172 -4.65 -18.51 -4.35
C LEU A 172 -6.03 -18.60 -5.02
N ALA A 173 -6.43 -17.56 -5.77
CA ALA A 173 -7.70 -17.55 -6.49
C ALA A 173 -7.76 -18.68 -7.53
N GLU A 174 -6.71 -18.84 -8.35
CA GLU A 174 -6.62 -19.92 -9.34
C GLU A 174 -6.67 -21.30 -8.66
N LEU A 175 -5.95 -21.46 -7.55
CA LEU A 175 -5.95 -22.70 -6.79
C LEU A 175 -7.35 -23.02 -6.25
N LEU A 176 -8.04 -22.05 -5.65
CA LEU A 176 -9.41 -22.23 -5.16
C LEU A 176 -10.40 -22.53 -6.29
N ASP A 177 -10.27 -21.85 -7.43
CA ASP A 177 -11.17 -22.04 -8.58
C ASP A 177 -11.02 -23.42 -9.23
N SER A 178 -9.85 -24.05 -9.09
CA SER A 178 -9.61 -25.43 -9.53
C SER A 178 -10.38 -26.48 -8.71
N ALA A 179 -10.79 -26.13 -7.48
CA ALA A 179 -11.57 -27.01 -6.62
C ALA A 179 -13.04 -27.02 -7.04
N PRO A 180 -13.74 -28.17 -6.87
CA PRO A 180 -15.18 -28.22 -7.09
C PRO A 180 -15.91 -27.25 -6.14
N PRO A 181 -17.13 -26.80 -6.50
CA PRO A 181 -17.90 -25.93 -5.63
C PRO A 181 -18.20 -26.64 -4.29
N PRO A 182 -18.14 -25.92 -3.16
CA PRO A 182 -18.39 -26.51 -1.85
C PRO A 182 -19.87 -26.89 -1.73
N PRO A 183 -20.21 -27.92 -0.94
CA PRO A 183 -21.60 -28.23 -0.64
C PRO A 183 -22.31 -27.03 0.00
N GLU A 184 -23.62 -26.94 -0.22
CA GLU A 184 -24.46 -25.88 0.34
C GLU A 184 -24.35 -25.82 1.87
N GLY A 185 -24.27 -24.60 2.42
CA GLY A 185 -24.14 -24.38 3.86
C GLY A 185 -22.73 -24.50 4.44
N LEU A 186 -21.75 -25.08 3.72
CA LEU A 186 -20.40 -25.27 4.26
C LEU A 186 -19.72 -23.95 4.62
N GLN A 187 -19.76 -22.95 3.73
CA GLN A 187 -19.17 -21.63 4.00
C GLN A 187 -19.77 -21.00 5.27
N MET A 188 -21.09 -21.02 5.41
CA MET A 188 -21.79 -20.47 6.57
C MET A 188 -21.40 -21.18 7.87
N LEU A 189 -21.24 -22.50 7.82
CA LEU A 189 -20.77 -23.29 8.96
C LEU A 189 -19.32 -22.94 9.33
N LEU A 190 -18.43 -22.84 8.34
CA LEU A 190 -17.03 -22.46 8.57
C LEU A 190 -16.90 -21.04 9.14
N ASP A 191 -17.67 -20.09 8.64
CA ASP A 191 -17.68 -18.71 9.16
C ASP A 191 -18.16 -18.67 10.61
N ARG A 192 -19.21 -19.44 10.94
CA ARG A 192 -19.69 -19.58 12.32
C ARG A 192 -18.60 -20.16 13.23
N LEU A 193 -17.94 -21.23 12.82
CA LEU A 193 -16.85 -21.87 13.56
C LEU A 193 -15.64 -20.94 13.74
N ALA A 194 -15.32 -20.13 12.71
CA ALA A 194 -14.21 -19.19 12.72
C ALA A 194 -14.50 -17.88 13.48
N SER A 195 -15.77 -17.59 13.79
CA SER A 195 -16.20 -16.32 14.43
C SER A 195 -15.59 -16.06 15.81
N GLY A 196 -14.96 -17.06 16.43
CA GLY A 196 -14.41 -16.97 17.80
C GLY A 196 -15.46 -16.92 18.90
N THR A 197 -16.76 -16.95 18.54
CA THR A 197 -17.85 -17.11 19.48
C THR A 197 -17.94 -18.56 19.90
N ALA A 198 -18.07 -18.83 21.20
CA ALA A 198 -18.24 -20.20 21.69
C ALA A 198 -19.57 -20.77 21.16
N LEU A 199 -19.49 -21.69 20.19
CA LEU A 199 -20.62 -22.50 19.73
C LEU A 199 -20.87 -23.62 20.73
N LEU A 200 -22.11 -23.76 21.17
CA LEU A 200 -22.52 -24.92 21.96
C LEU A 200 -22.73 -26.10 21.01
N LEU A 201 -22.53 -27.32 21.52
CA LEU A 201 -22.82 -28.52 20.74
C LEU A 201 -24.30 -28.59 20.31
N SER A 202 -25.21 -28.00 21.08
CA SER A 202 -26.64 -27.87 20.72
C SER A 202 -26.90 -26.94 19.53
N ASP A 203 -25.94 -26.08 19.19
CA ASP A 203 -26.06 -25.12 18.09
C ASP A 203 -25.53 -25.72 16.77
N ILE A 204 -24.97 -26.94 16.80
CA ILE A 204 -24.46 -27.67 15.64
C ILE A 204 -25.41 -28.85 15.39
N THR A 205 -26.03 -28.85 14.22
CA THR A 205 -26.97 -29.89 13.79
C THR A 205 -26.25 -31.16 13.35
N ASP A 206 -26.96 -32.29 13.34
CA ASP A 206 -26.43 -33.56 12.85
C ASP A 206 -26.09 -33.46 11.35
N GLU A 207 -26.87 -32.70 10.58
CA GLU A 207 -26.59 -32.41 9.17
C GLU A 207 -25.28 -31.63 8.98
N GLU A 208 -24.98 -30.66 9.85
CA GLU A 208 -23.72 -29.91 9.83
C GLU A 208 -22.52 -30.80 10.20
N ILE A 209 -22.69 -31.70 11.18
CA ILE A 209 -21.65 -32.68 11.53
C ILE A 209 -21.42 -33.65 10.36
N ALA A 210 -22.49 -34.14 9.73
CA ALA A 210 -22.40 -35.00 8.56
C ALA A 210 -21.73 -34.28 7.39
N LEU A 211 -22.00 -32.98 7.22
CA LEU A 211 -21.36 -32.13 6.22
C LEU A 211 -19.85 -32.03 6.45
N LEU A 212 -19.40 -31.77 7.69
CA LEU A 212 -17.98 -31.70 8.03
C LEU A 212 -17.25 -33.02 7.77
N ARG A 213 -17.88 -34.16 8.11
CA ARG A 213 -17.34 -35.50 7.82
C ARG A 213 -17.24 -35.79 6.33
N ARG A 214 -18.23 -35.35 5.54
CA ARG A 214 -18.25 -35.57 4.09
C ARG A 214 -17.07 -34.91 3.37
N VAL A 215 -16.52 -33.85 3.97
CA VAL A 215 -15.42 -33.06 3.41
C VAL A 215 -14.13 -33.26 4.22
N ASP A 216 -14.07 -34.31 5.03
CA ASP A 216 -12.93 -34.71 5.85
C ASP A 216 -12.38 -33.61 6.79
N LEU A 217 -13.23 -32.65 7.19
CA LEU A 217 -12.86 -31.56 8.12
C LEU A 217 -13.11 -31.92 9.60
N ASP A 218 -13.75 -33.06 9.88
CA ASP A 218 -14.03 -33.49 11.24
C ASP A 218 -12.75 -33.83 12.03
N ALA A 219 -11.70 -34.28 11.34
CA ALA A 219 -10.39 -34.56 11.93
C ALA A 219 -9.66 -33.29 12.45
N ASP A 220 -9.99 -32.12 11.93
CA ASP A 220 -9.35 -30.84 12.26
C ASP A 220 -10.08 -30.07 13.38
N LEU A 221 -11.19 -30.61 13.89
CA LEU A 221 -12.07 -29.93 14.85
C LEU A 221 -12.09 -30.65 16.19
N GLU A 222 -11.90 -29.89 17.27
CA GLU A 222 -11.96 -30.40 18.64
C GLU A 222 -13.24 -29.93 19.36
N VAL A 223 -13.99 -30.87 19.92
CA VAL A 223 -15.10 -30.56 20.84
C VAL A 223 -14.56 -30.49 22.27
N ARG A 224 -14.72 -29.34 22.93
CA ARG A 224 -14.26 -29.14 24.32
C ARG A 224 -15.44 -28.90 25.27
N ARG A 225 -15.45 -29.63 26.39
CA ARG A 225 -16.45 -29.43 27.46
C ARG A 225 -16.20 -28.09 28.15
N ARG A 226 -17.24 -27.23 28.20
CA ARG A 226 -17.21 -25.98 28.96
C ARG A 226 -16.89 -26.28 30.43
N ARG A 227 -15.79 -25.72 30.93
CA ARG A 227 -15.45 -25.73 32.36
C ARG A 227 -16.05 -24.47 32.97
N THR A 228 -17.10 -24.63 33.75
CA THR A 228 -17.65 -23.61 34.65
C THR A 228 -16.82 -23.53 35.91
#